data_AF-A0A1G3QNV7-F1
#
_entry.id   AF-A0A1G3QNV7-F1
#
_cell.length_a   1.000
_cell.length_b   1.000
_cell.length_c   1.000
_cell.angle_alpha   90.00
_cell.angle_beta   90.00
_cell.angle_gamma   90.00
#
_symmetry.space_group_name_H-M   'P 1'
#
loop_
_entity.id
_entity.type
_entity.pdbx_description
1 polymer ?
#
loop_
_entity_poly.entity_id
_entity_poly.type
_entity_poly.pdbx_seq_one_letter_code
_entity_poly.pdbx_strand_id
1 'polypeptide(L)'
;MTDSWVFIPGLALLFVLGMVIRNRLAREYRSRPGASIQTVALVWTFYAVHFSLVVFAAVKSTWRLILHPSLALGGGIVLAGVGVVLNLSAAYAFRSLKRLSGLDNARLVTEGIYRWSRNPQLLGWTLVLVGLGLIRESAMLILLALFFWVSYRLCLPLEEVLLERLFGKEYETYRRHTHRYFGPPRKRRKEWQS
;
A
#
# COMPACT_ATOMS: atom_id res chain seq x y z
N MET A 1 27.58 11.51 9.85
CA MET A 1 27.48 10.43 8.84
C MET A 1 27.12 9.06 9.44
N THR A 2 26.56 8.94 10.64
CA THR A 2 26.94 7.79 11.49
C THR A 2 25.87 6.77 11.93
N ASP A 3 24.59 6.91 11.59
CA ASP A 3 23.56 5.93 12.01
C ASP A 3 22.86 5.20 10.83
N SER A 4 23.28 5.44 9.58
CA SER A 4 22.61 4.85 8.40
C SER A 4 22.79 3.34 8.29
N TRP A 5 23.81 2.77 8.93
CA TRP A 5 24.04 1.32 8.94
C TRP A 5 22.91 0.54 9.62
N VAL A 6 22.17 1.17 10.55
CA VAL A 6 21.00 0.58 11.24
C VAL A 6 19.90 0.19 10.25
N PHE A 7 19.81 0.87 9.10
CA PHE A 7 18.83 0.55 8.06
C PHE A 7 19.20 -0.70 7.25
N ILE A 8 20.47 -1.07 7.18
CA ILE A 8 20.94 -2.21 6.37
C ILE A 8 20.26 -3.53 6.82
N PRO A 9 20.34 -3.95 8.10
CA PRO A 9 19.70 -5.20 8.53
C PRO A 9 18.18 -5.12 8.40
N GLY A 10 17.57 -3.96 8.67
CA GLY A 10 16.13 -3.76 8.53
C GLY A 10 15.65 -3.89 7.08
N LEU A 11 16.35 -3.27 6.13
CA LEU A 11 16.04 -3.35 4.70
C LEU A 11 16.29 -4.77 4.16
N ALA A 12 17.36 -5.43 4.59
CA ALA A 12 17.62 -6.82 4.24
C ALA A 12 16.51 -7.75 4.75
N LEU A 13 16.08 -7.57 6.00
CA LEU A 13 14.96 -8.32 6.59
C LEU A 13 13.66 -8.06 5.82
N LEU A 14 13.34 -6.81 5.50
CA LEU A 14 12.15 -6.47 4.71
C LEU A 14 12.20 -7.10 3.31
N PHE A 15 13.35 -7.10 2.66
CA PHE A 15 13.52 -7.74 1.36
C PHE A 15 13.26 -9.25 1.43
N VAL A 16 13.86 -9.94 2.41
CA VAL A 16 13.64 -11.37 2.65
C VAL A 16 12.18 -11.66 2.98
N LEU A 17 11.59 -10.93 3.92
CA LEU A 17 10.17 -11.07 4.28
C LEU A 17 9.27 -10.84 3.06
N GLY A 18 9.53 -9.80 2.26
CA GLY A 18 8.78 -9.51 1.04
C GLY A 18 8.84 -10.65 0.02
N MET A 19 10.01 -11.25 -0.19
CA MET A 19 10.15 -12.42 -1.07
C MET A 19 9.39 -13.64 -0.52
N VAL A 20 9.50 -13.92 0.78
CA VAL A 20 8.79 -15.03 1.44
C VAL A 20 7.28 -14.82 1.33
N ILE A 21 6.78 -13.63 1.66
CA ILE A 21 5.37 -13.26 1.58
C ILE A 21 4.86 -13.44 0.15
N ARG A 22 5.55 -12.87 -0.85
CA ARG A 22 5.16 -13.00 -2.26
C ARG A 22 5.08 -14.46 -2.69
N ASN A 23 6.09 -15.27 -2.35
CA ASN A 23 6.12 -16.69 -2.72
C ASN A 23 5.02 -17.49 -2.02
N ARG A 24 4.71 -17.18 -0.75
CA ARG A 24 3.59 -17.79 -0.01
C ARG A 24 2.25 -17.39 -0.61
N LEU A 25 2.01 -16.10 -0.83
CA LEU A 25 0.79 -15.59 -1.46
C LEU A 25 0.59 -16.22 -2.84
N ALA A 26 1.64 -16.34 -3.66
CA ALA A 26 1.55 -16.96 -4.97
C ALA A 26 1.10 -18.43 -4.91
N ARG A 27 1.54 -19.19 -3.88
CA ARG A 27 1.11 -20.58 -3.66
C ARG A 27 -0.30 -20.67 -3.07
N GLU A 28 -0.56 -19.90 -2.03
CA GLU A 28 -1.83 -19.92 -1.29
C GLU A 28 -2.97 -19.40 -2.17
N TYR A 29 -2.79 -18.29 -2.87
CA TYR A 29 -3.81 -17.75 -3.77
C TYR A 29 -4.11 -18.63 -4.97
N ARG A 30 -3.24 -19.57 -5.34
CA ARG A 30 -3.56 -20.60 -6.36
C ARG A 30 -4.43 -21.73 -5.81
N SER A 31 -4.38 -22.00 -4.51
CA SER A 31 -4.94 -23.21 -3.90
C SER A 31 -6.07 -22.97 -2.90
N ARG A 32 -6.20 -21.76 -2.36
CA ARG A 32 -7.12 -21.42 -1.26
C ARG A 32 -7.76 -20.05 -1.44
N PRO A 33 -8.99 -19.81 -0.97
CA PRO A 33 -9.75 -18.57 -1.16
C PRO A 33 -9.27 -17.38 -0.30
N GLY A 34 -7.99 -17.36 0.09
CA GLY A 34 -7.40 -16.32 0.93
C GLY A 34 -6.01 -16.69 1.41
N ALA A 35 -5.40 -15.78 2.17
CA ALA A 35 -4.11 -16.02 2.81
C ALA A 35 -4.28 -16.84 4.09
N SER A 36 -3.29 -17.67 4.42
CA SER A 36 -3.24 -18.35 5.72
C SER A 36 -2.96 -17.34 6.83
N ILE A 37 -3.35 -17.67 8.06
CA ILE A 37 -3.07 -16.82 9.24
C ILE A 37 -1.56 -16.59 9.43
N GLN A 38 -0.73 -17.57 9.06
CA GLN A 38 0.73 -17.44 9.10
C GLN A 38 1.25 -16.43 8.07
N THR A 39 0.72 -16.44 6.85
CA THR A 39 1.08 -15.45 5.83
C THR A 39 0.63 -14.05 6.25
N VAL A 40 -0.56 -13.93 6.83
CA VAL A 40 -1.05 -12.66 7.37
C VAL A 40 -0.17 -12.17 8.52
N ALA A 41 0.24 -13.05 9.44
CA ALA A 41 1.20 -12.70 10.49
C ALA A 41 2.53 -12.20 9.92
N LEU A 42 3.06 -12.84 8.86
CA LEU A 42 4.26 -12.37 8.17
C LEU A 42 4.08 -10.98 7.55
N VAL A 43 2.91 -10.69 6.96
CA VAL A 43 2.59 -9.35 6.42
C VAL A 43 2.56 -8.30 7.53
N TRP A 44 1.95 -8.60 8.68
CA TRP A 44 1.96 -7.69 9.83
C TRP A 44 3.36 -7.48 10.40
N THR A 45 4.19 -8.52 10.46
CA THR A 45 5.60 -8.40 10.83
C THR A 45 6.36 -7.50 9.85
N PHE A 46 6.15 -7.67 8.55
CA PHE A 46 6.73 -6.79 7.52
C PHE A 46 6.33 -5.33 7.76
N TYR A 47 5.05 -5.06 8.01
CA TYR A 47 4.58 -3.70 8.31
C TYR A 47 5.15 -3.15 9.62
N ALA A 48 5.27 -3.96 10.67
CA ALA A 48 5.86 -3.53 11.94
C ALA A 48 7.35 -3.16 11.79
N VAL A 49 8.13 -3.96 11.05
CA VAL A 49 9.53 -3.68 10.76
C VAL A 49 9.64 -2.41 9.90
N HIS A 50 8.83 -2.29 8.85
CA HIS A 50 8.81 -1.11 7.97
C HIS A 50 8.47 0.16 8.76
N PHE A 51 7.41 0.12 9.57
CA PHE A 51 7.01 1.24 10.43
C PHE A 51 8.09 1.63 11.43
N SER A 52 8.79 0.66 12.03
CA SER A 52 9.90 0.93 12.96
C SER A 52 11.05 1.68 12.26
N LEU A 53 11.40 1.30 11.02
CA LEU A 53 12.40 2.03 10.23
C LEU A 53 11.93 3.43 9.85
N VAL A 54 10.65 3.61 9.53
CA VAL A 54 10.05 4.92 9.24
C VAL A 54 10.15 5.84 10.46
N VAL A 55 9.77 5.37 11.65
CA VAL A 55 9.88 6.14 12.89
C VAL A 55 11.34 6.53 13.14
N PHE A 56 12.26 5.58 13.00
CA PHE A 56 13.69 5.85 13.18
C PHE A 56 14.22 6.89 12.17
N ALA A 57 13.87 6.77 10.89
CA ALA A 57 14.23 7.73 9.84
C ALA A 57 13.65 9.13 10.07
N ALA A 58 12.43 9.22 10.60
CA ALA A 58 11.78 10.49 10.93
C ALA A 58 12.45 11.19 12.12
N VAL A 59 12.86 10.43 13.14
CA VAL A 59 13.57 10.98 14.31
C VAL A 59 14.97 11.43 13.93
N LYS A 60 15.71 10.60 13.17
CA LYS A 60 17.12 10.85 12.84
C LYS A 60 17.34 11.80 11.66
N SER A 61 16.32 12.08 10.86
CA SER A 61 16.42 12.89 9.63
C SER A 61 17.59 12.42 8.74
N THR A 62 17.66 11.10 8.52
CA THR A 62 18.79 10.45 7.88
C THR A 62 18.93 10.89 6.42
N TRP A 63 20.15 11.31 6.05
CA TRP A 63 20.47 11.88 4.73
C TRP A 63 19.60 13.12 4.45
N ARG A 64 19.95 14.18 5.18
CA ARG A 64 19.20 15.43 5.18
C ARG A 64 19.14 16.05 3.79
N LEU A 65 17.94 16.37 3.33
CA LEU A 65 17.66 17.09 2.10
C LEU A 65 17.72 18.60 2.38
N ILE A 66 18.29 19.35 1.45
CA ILE A 66 18.28 20.82 1.53
C ILE A 66 17.06 21.30 0.75
N LEU A 67 16.01 21.70 1.46
CA LEU A 67 14.74 22.14 0.89
C LEU A 67 14.39 23.54 1.39
N HIS A 68 13.58 24.28 0.63
CA HIS A 68 13.03 25.55 1.12
C HIS A 68 12.03 25.27 2.27
N PRO A 69 12.20 25.84 3.48
CA PRO A 69 11.46 25.40 4.66
C PRO A 69 9.94 25.45 4.53
N SER A 70 9.40 26.53 3.94
CA SER A 70 7.95 26.67 3.77
C SER A 70 7.37 25.70 2.73
N LEU A 71 8.13 25.36 1.68
CA LEU A 71 7.71 24.40 0.67
C LEU A 71 7.76 22.98 1.22
N ALA A 72 8.81 22.65 1.98
CA ALA A 72 8.96 21.36 2.64
C ALA A 72 7.83 21.11 3.65
N LEU A 73 7.54 22.11 4.50
CA LEU A 73 6.48 22.01 5.48
C LEU A 73 5.08 21.99 4.82
N GLY A 74 4.78 22.98 3.97
CA GLY A 74 3.46 23.11 3.34
C GLY A 74 3.15 21.93 2.41
N GLY A 75 4.06 21.61 1.50
CA GLY A 75 3.90 20.46 0.61
C GLY A 75 3.86 19.14 1.38
N GLY A 76 4.69 19.01 2.41
CA GLY A 76 4.71 17.83 3.26
C GLY A 76 3.40 17.60 4.02
N ILE A 77 2.81 18.64 4.62
CA ILE A 77 1.51 18.58 5.30
C ILE A 77 0.41 18.18 4.32
N VAL A 78 0.38 18.78 3.11
CA VAL A 78 -0.62 18.46 2.10
C VAL A 78 -0.51 16.99 1.68
N LEU A 79 0.68 16.52 1.33
CA LEU A 79 0.88 15.13 0.89
C LEU A 79 0.54 14.14 2.01
N ALA A 80 1.02 14.39 3.23
CA ALA A 80 0.74 13.52 4.38
C ALA A 80 -0.76 13.52 4.73
N GLY A 81 -1.41 14.69 4.74
CA GLY A 81 -2.83 14.82 5.01
C GLY A 81 -3.70 14.06 4.00
N VAL A 82 -3.42 14.22 2.69
CA VAL A 82 -4.09 13.44 1.65
C VAL A 82 -3.87 11.95 1.84
N GLY A 83 -2.63 11.54 2.14
CA GLY A 83 -2.30 10.14 2.38
C GLY A 83 -3.03 9.52 3.58
N VAL A 84 -3.19 10.28 4.67
CA VAL A 84 -3.97 9.88 5.85
C VAL A 84 -5.45 9.72 5.48
N VAL A 85 -6.04 10.69 4.78
CA VAL A 85 -7.45 10.63 4.36
C VAL A 85 -7.72 9.40 3.49
N LEU A 86 -6.82 9.08 2.54
CA LEU A 86 -6.94 7.89 1.69
C LEU A 86 -6.93 6.59 2.51
N ASN A 87 -6.00 6.46 3.46
CA ASN A 87 -5.90 5.27 4.31
C ASN A 87 -7.09 5.11 5.25
N LEU A 88 -7.53 6.18 5.90
CA LEU A 88 -8.69 6.14 6.79
C LEU A 88 -9.97 5.79 6.02
N SER A 89 -10.16 6.37 4.83
CA SER A 89 -11.29 6.04 3.96
C SER A 89 -11.25 4.59 3.51
N ALA A 90 -10.07 4.05 3.23
CA ALA A 90 -9.88 2.67 2.83
C ALA A 90 -10.16 1.68 3.97
N ALA A 91 -9.68 1.98 5.19
CA ALA A 91 -9.97 1.19 6.38
C ALA A 91 -11.47 1.20 6.72
N TYR A 92 -12.10 2.38 6.62
CA TYR A 92 -13.53 2.56 6.84
C TYR A 92 -14.38 1.71 5.88
N ALA A 93 -13.98 1.59 4.61
CA ALA A 93 -14.73 0.80 3.62
C ALA A 93 -14.76 -0.71 3.94
N PHE A 94 -13.71 -1.25 4.57
CA PHE A 94 -13.68 -2.67 4.95
C PHE A 94 -14.46 -2.98 6.23
N ARG A 95 -14.57 -2.00 7.15
CA ARG A 95 -15.27 -2.11 8.45
C ARG A 95 -14.79 -3.27 9.36
N SER A 96 -13.68 -3.93 9.02
CA SER A 96 -13.17 -5.12 9.72
C SER A 96 -11.69 -5.34 9.43
N LEU A 97 -10.90 -5.59 10.47
CA LEU A 97 -9.47 -5.90 10.35
C LEU A 97 -9.21 -7.23 9.65
N LYS A 98 -10.10 -8.22 9.82
CA LYS A 98 -10.00 -9.52 9.14
C LYS A 98 -10.16 -9.35 7.63
N ARG A 99 -11.10 -8.51 7.20
CA ARG A 99 -11.31 -8.20 5.79
C ARG A 99 -10.15 -7.41 5.21
N LEU A 100 -9.69 -6.40 5.94
CA LEU A 100 -8.50 -5.61 5.58
C LEU A 100 -7.24 -6.48 5.42
N SER A 101 -7.11 -7.54 6.23
CA SER A 101 -5.96 -8.46 6.20
C SER A 101 -6.11 -9.62 5.19
N GLY A 102 -7.22 -9.68 4.43
CA GLY A 102 -7.49 -10.78 3.50
C GLY A 102 -7.81 -12.13 4.15
N LEU A 103 -8.14 -12.13 5.46
CA LEU A 103 -8.62 -13.32 6.20
C LEU A 103 -10.11 -13.57 5.98
N ASP A 104 -10.86 -12.56 5.56
CA ASP A 104 -12.28 -12.65 5.22
C ASP A 104 -12.54 -11.95 3.89
N ASN A 105 -12.84 -12.74 2.86
CA ASN A 105 -13.11 -12.28 1.50
C ASN A 105 -14.57 -12.54 1.09
N ALA A 106 -15.51 -12.48 2.03
CA ALA A 106 -16.92 -12.79 1.75
C ALA A 106 -17.60 -11.86 0.74
N ARG A 107 -17.12 -10.61 0.60
CA ARG A 107 -17.69 -9.61 -0.32
C ARG A 107 -16.62 -8.69 -0.89
N LEU A 108 -16.74 -8.40 -2.17
CA LEU A 108 -15.92 -7.42 -2.87
C LEU A 108 -16.28 -6.00 -2.39
N VAL A 109 -15.27 -5.18 -2.09
CA VAL A 109 -15.47 -3.78 -1.69
C VAL A 109 -15.20 -2.88 -2.89
N THR A 110 -16.23 -2.22 -3.39
CA THR A 110 -16.18 -1.35 -4.58
C THR A 110 -16.64 0.09 -4.30
N GLU A 111 -17.13 0.36 -3.09
CA GLU A 111 -17.74 1.63 -2.69
C GLU A 111 -16.75 2.60 -2.02
N GLY A 112 -17.19 3.84 -1.81
CA GLY A 112 -16.40 4.86 -1.13
C GLY A 112 -15.13 5.20 -1.90
N ILE A 113 -13.97 5.13 -1.25
CA ILE A 113 -12.68 5.41 -1.91
C ILE A 113 -12.34 4.35 -2.97
N TYR A 114 -12.88 3.13 -2.86
CA TYR A 114 -12.62 2.05 -3.80
C TYR A 114 -13.24 2.26 -5.18
N ARG A 115 -14.14 3.24 -5.36
CA ARG A 115 -14.61 3.65 -6.70
C ARG A 115 -13.57 4.42 -7.52
N TRP A 116 -12.58 5.03 -6.86
CA TRP A 116 -11.52 5.84 -7.49
C TRP A 116 -10.22 5.06 -7.66
N SER A 117 -9.99 4.09 -6.79
CA SER A 117 -8.77 3.30 -6.77
C SER A 117 -9.06 1.90 -6.25
N ARG A 118 -8.53 0.89 -6.92
CA ARG A 118 -8.53 -0.48 -6.38
C ARG A 118 -7.53 -0.66 -5.24
N ASN A 119 -6.54 0.22 -5.11
CA ASN A 119 -5.47 0.14 -4.11
C ASN A 119 -5.19 1.51 -3.45
N PRO A 120 -6.18 2.12 -2.79
CA PRO A 120 -6.04 3.46 -2.21
C PRO A 120 -5.00 3.49 -1.07
N GLN A 121 -4.77 2.37 -0.39
CA GLN A 121 -3.81 2.24 0.71
C GLN A 121 -2.36 2.33 0.22
N LEU A 122 -2.06 1.74 -0.94
CA LEU A 122 -0.75 1.85 -1.56
C LEU A 122 -0.39 3.32 -1.78
N LEU A 123 -1.28 4.06 -2.45
CA LEU A 123 -1.08 5.47 -2.70
C LEU A 123 -1.04 6.27 -1.39
N GLY A 124 -1.98 6.00 -0.48
CA GLY A 124 -2.08 6.71 0.78
C GLY A 124 -0.81 6.61 1.62
N TRP A 125 -0.29 5.40 1.84
CA TRP A 125 0.91 5.22 2.66
C TRP A 125 2.16 5.80 1.99
N THR A 126 2.29 5.65 0.67
CA THR A 126 3.38 6.30 -0.08
C THR A 126 3.33 7.83 0.06
N LEU A 127 2.16 8.45 -0.02
CA LEU A 127 2.00 9.90 0.17
C LEU A 127 2.32 10.35 1.60
N VAL A 128 1.93 9.57 2.62
CA VAL A 128 2.31 9.83 4.01
C VAL A 128 3.83 9.86 4.17
N LEU A 129 4.52 8.85 3.63
CA LEU A 129 5.97 8.74 3.77
C LEU A 129 6.72 9.82 2.99
N VAL A 130 6.25 10.17 1.79
CA VAL A 130 6.82 11.28 1.02
C VAL A 130 6.59 12.60 1.76
N GLY A 131 5.38 12.85 2.27
CA GLY A 131 5.07 14.05 3.04
C GLY A 131 5.94 14.18 4.30
N LEU A 132 6.09 13.08 5.06
CA LEU A 132 7.00 13.03 6.20
C LEU A 132 8.46 13.23 5.79
N GLY A 133 8.88 12.68 4.65
CA GLY A 133 10.21 12.90 4.08
C GLY A 133 10.49 14.37 3.76
N LEU A 134 9.49 15.13 3.32
CA LEU A 134 9.61 16.57 3.14
C LEU A 134 9.67 17.31 4.49
N ILE A 135 8.73 17.05 5.40
CA ILE A 135 8.66 17.72 6.72
C ILE A 135 9.94 17.49 7.54
N ARG A 136 10.50 16.27 7.48
CA ARG A 136 11.70 15.87 8.20
C ARG A 136 12.97 16.03 7.38
N GLU A 137 12.87 16.54 6.15
CA GLU A 137 13.97 16.67 5.21
C GLU A 137 14.79 15.37 5.09
N SER A 138 14.14 14.20 5.06
CA SER A 138 14.80 12.89 5.20
C SER A 138 14.71 12.10 3.89
N ALA A 139 15.84 11.95 3.18
CA ALA A 139 15.89 11.14 1.96
C ALA A 139 15.58 9.66 2.24
N MET A 140 15.94 9.16 3.43
CA MET A 140 15.65 7.78 3.82
C MET A 140 14.13 7.50 3.89
N LEU A 141 13.31 8.47 4.31
CA LEU A 141 11.85 8.33 4.27
C LEU A 141 11.31 8.20 2.84
N ILE A 142 11.90 8.93 1.89
CA ILE A 142 11.55 8.82 0.46
C ILE A 142 11.94 7.43 -0.08
N LEU A 143 13.11 6.92 0.31
CA LEU A 143 13.54 5.57 -0.08
C LEU A 143 12.65 4.48 0.53
N LEU A 144 12.23 4.62 1.79
CA LEU A 144 11.28 3.71 2.42
C LEU A 144 9.89 3.76 1.76
N ALA A 145 9.48 4.93 1.25
CA ALA A 145 8.26 5.10 0.45
C ALA A 145 8.36 4.34 -0.89
N LEU A 146 9.48 4.49 -1.59
CA LEU A 146 9.75 3.79 -2.84
C LEU A 146 9.83 2.28 -2.63
N PHE A 147 10.53 1.84 -1.58
CA PHE A 147 10.63 0.44 -1.21
C PHE A 147 9.24 -0.17 -0.98
N PHE A 148 8.42 0.47 -0.14
CA PHE A 148 7.05 0.02 0.10
C PHE A 148 6.24 -0.06 -1.20
N TRP A 149 6.31 0.98 -2.04
CA TRP A 149 5.61 1.03 -3.31
C TRP A 149 5.97 -0.16 -4.21
N VAL A 150 7.28 -0.43 -4.37
CA VAL A 150 7.78 -1.54 -5.18
C VAL A 150 7.35 -2.88 -4.59
N SER A 151 7.54 -3.11 -3.29
CA SER A 151 7.16 -4.37 -2.63
C SER A 151 5.67 -4.66 -2.79
N TYR A 152 4.81 -3.68 -2.53
CA TYR A 152 3.36 -3.84 -2.67
C TYR A 152 2.98 -4.10 -4.13
N ARG A 153 3.56 -3.35 -5.08
CA ARG A 153 3.29 -3.49 -6.53
C ARG A 153 3.72 -4.86 -7.08
N LEU A 154 4.67 -5.55 -6.45
CA LEU A 154 5.06 -6.92 -6.80
C LEU A 154 4.07 -7.99 -6.28
N CYS A 155 3.38 -7.72 -5.17
CA CYS A 155 2.35 -8.59 -4.62
C CYS A 155 0.98 -8.35 -5.26
N LEU A 156 0.72 -7.11 -5.70
CA LEU A 156 -0.58 -6.68 -6.22
C LEU A 156 -1.17 -7.58 -7.32
N PRO A 157 -0.43 -8.07 -8.34
CA PRO A 157 -1.00 -8.97 -9.34
C PRO A 157 -1.53 -10.29 -8.76
N LEU A 158 -0.94 -10.77 -7.66
CA LEU A 158 -1.40 -11.98 -6.99
C LEU A 158 -2.78 -11.76 -6.37
N GLU A 159 -2.97 -10.60 -5.74
CA GLU A 159 -4.26 -10.20 -5.18
C GLU A 159 -5.31 -10.04 -6.28
N GLU A 160 -4.98 -9.42 -7.41
CA GLU A 160 -5.92 -9.30 -8.53
C GLU A 160 -6.36 -10.68 -9.08
N VAL A 161 -5.44 -11.64 -9.19
CA VAL A 161 -5.75 -13.03 -9.58
C VAL A 161 -6.65 -13.71 -8.54
N LEU A 162 -6.39 -13.50 -7.25
CA LEU A 162 -7.27 -14.03 -6.19
C LEU A 162 -8.67 -13.45 -6.33
N LEU A 163 -8.81 -12.13 -6.46
CA LEU A 163 -10.09 -11.45 -6.57
C LEU A 163 -10.86 -11.89 -7.83
N GLU A 164 -10.17 -12.09 -8.95
CA GLU A 164 -10.76 -12.63 -10.19
C GLU A 164 -11.28 -14.05 -9.97
N ARG A 165 -10.57 -14.90 -9.22
CA ARG A 165 -11.04 -16.25 -8.91
C ARG A 165 -12.22 -16.26 -7.92
N LEU A 166 -12.24 -15.34 -6.96
CA LEU A 166 -13.30 -15.28 -5.93
C LEU A 166 -14.60 -14.69 -6.46
N PHE A 167 -14.52 -13.65 -7.30
CA PHE A 167 -15.68 -12.83 -7.68
C PHE A 167 -15.96 -12.83 -9.19
N GLY A 168 -15.09 -13.41 -10.02
CA GLY A 168 -15.29 -13.59 -11.45
C GLY A 168 -15.71 -12.32 -12.17
N LYS A 169 -16.90 -12.36 -12.79
CA LYS A 169 -17.49 -11.25 -13.56
C LYS A 169 -17.68 -9.96 -12.75
N GLU A 170 -17.94 -10.07 -11.45
CA GLU A 170 -18.11 -8.90 -10.58
C GLU A 170 -16.78 -8.14 -10.46
N TYR A 171 -15.68 -8.85 -10.20
CA TYR A 171 -14.34 -8.25 -10.16
C TYR A 171 -13.90 -7.74 -11.54
N GLU A 172 -14.21 -8.46 -12.61
CA GLU A 172 -13.91 -8.01 -13.96
C GLU A 172 -14.60 -6.68 -14.28
N THR A 173 -15.89 -6.57 -13.94
CA THR A 173 -16.66 -5.34 -14.09
C THR A 173 -16.04 -4.21 -13.27
N TYR A 174 -15.70 -4.48 -12.01
CA TYR A 174 -15.03 -3.51 -11.15
C TYR A 174 -13.66 -3.07 -11.72
N ARG A 175 -12.82 -4.01 -12.18
CA ARG A 175 -11.52 -3.75 -12.79
C ARG A 175 -11.60 -2.88 -14.04
N ARG A 176 -12.66 -3.04 -14.85
CA ARG A 176 -12.89 -2.23 -16.06
C ARG A 176 -13.27 -0.78 -15.74
N HIS A 177 -13.98 -0.55 -14.64
CA HIS A 177 -14.49 0.78 -14.27
C HIS A 177 -13.54 1.54 -13.31
N THR A 178 -12.68 0.83 -12.58
CA THR A 178 -11.85 1.43 -11.52
C THR A 178 -10.36 1.31 -11.82
N HIS A 179 -9.66 2.44 -11.71
CA HIS A 179 -8.22 2.52 -11.89
C HIS A 179 -7.46 1.72 -10.83
N ARG A 180 -6.29 1.18 -11.21
CA ARG A 180 -5.45 0.41 -10.28
C ARG A 180 -4.90 1.27 -9.13
N TYR A 181 -4.51 2.53 -9.42
CA TYR A 181 -3.84 3.42 -8.46
C TYR A 181 -4.69 4.63 -8.06
N PHE A 182 -5.13 5.45 -9.01
CA PHE A 182 -6.10 6.54 -8.78
C PHE A 182 -6.65 7.04 -10.11
N GLY A 183 -7.93 7.38 -10.14
CA GLY A 183 -8.57 8.03 -11.28
C GLY A 183 -10.09 8.12 -11.11
N PRO A 184 -10.78 9.01 -11.84
CA PRO A 184 -12.23 9.02 -11.85
C PRO A 184 -12.77 7.68 -12.40
N PRO A 185 -13.95 7.22 -11.93
CA PRO A 185 -14.57 6.01 -12.48
C PRO A 185 -14.76 6.15 -13.99
N ARG A 186 -14.38 5.12 -14.75
CA ARG A 186 -14.57 5.12 -16.21
C ARG A 186 -16.06 5.03 -16.53
N LYS A 187 -16.55 5.87 -17.45
CA LYS A 187 -17.95 5.83 -17.89
C LYS A 187 -18.26 4.48 -18.52
N ARG A 188 -19.44 3.90 -18.20
CA ARG A 188 -19.98 2.73 -18.89
C ARG A 188 -20.14 3.11 -20.36
N ARG A 189 -19.34 2.51 -21.25
CA ARG A 189 -19.58 2.62 -22.69
C ARG A 189 -20.94 1.98 -22.94
N LYS A 190 -21.93 2.75 -23.37
CA LYS A 190 -23.23 2.20 -23.80
C LYS A 190 -22.91 1.31 -25.00
N GLU A 191 -22.85 0.00 -24.80
CA GLU A 191 -22.92 -0.95 -25.90
C GLU A 191 -24.32 -0.75 -26.48
N TRP A 192 -24.37 -0.14 -27.67
CA TRP A 192 -25.59 -0.06 -28.45
C TRP A 192 -25.98 -1.51 -28.76
N GLN A 193 -27.14 -1.92 -28.26
CA GLN A 193 -27.80 -3.15 -28.68
C GLN A 193 -28.14 -2.95 -30.17
N SER A 194 -27.37 -3.59 -31.04
CA SER A 194 -27.69 -3.83 -32.45
C SER A 194 -28.21 -5.25 -32.59
#